data_AF-A0A8S9Z5Z3-F1
#
_entry.id   AF-A0A8S9Z5Z3-F1
#
_cell.length_a   1.000
_cell.length_b   1.000
_cell.length_c   1.000
_cell.angle_alpha   90.00
_cell.angle_beta   90.00
_cell.angle_gamma   90.00
#
_symmetry.space_group_name_H-M   'P 1'
#
loop_
_entity.id
_entity.type
_entity.pdbx_description
1 polymer ?
#
loop_
_entity_poly.entity_id
_entity_poly.type
_entity_poly.pdbx_seq_one_letter_code
_entity_poly.pdbx_strand_id
1 'polypeptide(L)'
;MAQTPEPSRLLVARPIDEAVICRIESQTEVASSAAFQSIDDQYYAGKLTSTEVAVYKARYMKLHEALKKTRDNEFNLIQLSKRYMGEIEEQEQELARADQFPDNAITEPSQMRAQILNYYNTAMETDERVEMLHYEAQLLKEERKLLNRDYSRLPTAELEAMDDDVDIFTEMERRMKLVQNQCQDLWLQIDMIKMEAKRSREQLRQASDMEHEAQSELANLNNKMSDVKAEWVIAADLPGQYSKEAEKARKYKSNAEKDLQNLQQEFAELSETLANLEMRVREIEAEERADREDLQAKRLTTVDKKQSLDKTVKMHESWYEMEMMNRTEK
;
A
#
# COMPACT_ATOMS: atom_id res chain seq x y z
N MET A 1 18.99 42.68 54.36
CA MET A 1 19.75 42.36 53.12
C MET A 1 20.46 41.05 53.36
N ALA A 2 20.29 39.95 52.63
CA ALA A 2 19.31 39.56 51.64
C ALA A 2 19.23 38.03 51.77
N GLN A 3 18.03 37.50 52.02
CA GLN A 3 17.76 36.07 51.88
C GLN A 3 17.78 35.76 50.38
N THR A 4 18.64 34.83 49.97
CA THR A 4 18.57 34.22 48.63
C THR A 4 18.06 32.78 48.78
N PRO A 5 17.16 32.34 47.88
CA PRO A 5 16.30 31.18 48.09
C PRO A 5 17.02 29.86 47.78
N GLU A 6 16.69 28.79 48.52
CA GLU A 6 17.01 27.42 48.11
C GLU A 6 16.27 27.09 46.80
N PRO A 7 16.95 26.63 45.75
CA PRO A 7 16.29 26.03 44.60
C PRO A 7 15.93 24.57 44.89
N SER A 8 14.63 24.33 45.00
CA SER A 8 13.87 23.12 44.65
C SER A 8 14.65 21.82 44.42
N ARG A 9 14.57 20.89 45.39
CA ARG A 9 14.94 19.47 45.21
C ARG A 9 14.05 18.83 44.14
N LEU A 10 14.54 18.75 42.91
CA LEU A 10 14.04 17.78 41.93
C LEU A 10 14.43 16.38 42.41
N LEU A 11 13.42 15.53 42.66
CA LEU A 11 13.58 14.10 42.89
C LEU A 11 14.04 13.43 41.59
N VAL A 12 15.32 13.57 41.26
CA VAL A 12 15.97 12.70 40.29
C VAL A 12 16.34 11.43 41.04
N ALA A 13 15.78 10.29 40.61
CA ALA A 13 16.16 8.98 41.13
C ALA A 13 17.69 8.87 41.13
N ARG A 14 18.29 8.65 42.31
CA ARG A 14 19.73 8.38 42.39
C ARG A 14 20.01 7.14 41.54
N PRO A 15 20.93 7.22 40.56
CA PRO A 15 21.44 6.02 39.90
C PRO A 15 21.95 5.08 41.00
N ILE A 16 21.50 3.84 40.98
CA ILE A 16 22.05 2.80 41.85
C ILE A 16 23.52 2.66 41.45
N ASP A 17 24.41 2.80 42.43
CA ASP A 17 25.86 2.78 42.24
C ASP A 17 26.27 1.49 41.53
N GLU A 18 26.77 1.59 40.29
CA GLU A 18 27.19 0.46 39.44
C GLU A 18 28.24 -0.40 40.14
N ALA A 19 29.02 0.17 41.06
CA ALA A 19 29.98 -0.55 41.89
C ALA A 19 29.32 -1.58 42.83
N VAL A 20 28.07 -1.36 43.23
CA VAL A 20 27.31 -2.29 44.10
C VAL A 20 26.80 -3.47 43.30
N ILE A 21 26.37 -3.27 42.04
CA ILE A 21 25.92 -4.34 41.15
C ILE A 21 27.09 -5.26 40.77
N CYS A 22 28.26 -4.69 40.45
CA CYS A 22 29.46 -5.44 40.10
C CYS A 22 30.00 -6.32 41.25
N ARG A 23 29.82 -5.90 42.52
CA ARG A 23 30.29 -6.68 43.67
C ARG A 23 29.38 -7.86 44.01
N ILE A 24 28.06 -7.73 43.87
CA ILE A 24 27.10 -8.77 44.29
C ILE A 24 27.14 -10.01 43.36
N GLU A 25 27.37 -9.81 42.06
CA GLU A 25 27.47 -10.92 41.10
C GLU A 25 28.84 -11.61 41.10
N SER A 26 29.91 -10.94 41.54
CA SER A 26 31.25 -11.54 41.56
C SER A 26 31.48 -12.58 42.67
N GLN A 27 30.55 -12.67 43.63
CA GLN A 27 30.61 -13.58 44.79
C GLN A 27 29.59 -14.73 44.73
N THR A 28 28.66 -14.74 43.77
CA THR A 28 27.67 -15.81 43.66
C THR A 28 28.25 -16.98 42.87
N GLU A 29 28.23 -18.19 43.44
CA GLU A 29 28.63 -19.39 42.70
C GLU A 29 27.74 -19.56 41.47
N VAL A 30 28.34 -19.76 40.28
CA VAL A 30 27.63 -19.84 38.98
C VAL A 30 26.50 -20.87 39.02
N ALA A 31 26.69 -21.96 39.76
CA ALA A 31 25.71 -23.03 39.96
C ALA A 31 24.44 -22.57 40.72
N SER A 32 24.55 -21.55 41.55
CA SER A 32 23.44 -20.94 42.31
C SER A 32 22.75 -19.78 41.57
N SER A 33 23.23 -19.43 40.37
CA SER A 33 22.69 -18.30 39.60
C SER A 33 21.24 -18.53 39.16
N ALA A 34 20.47 -17.45 39.06
CA ALA A 34 19.10 -17.47 38.54
C ALA A 34 19.04 -18.05 37.11
N ALA A 35 20.11 -17.90 36.32
CA ALA A 35 20.22 -18.48 35.00
C ALA A 35 20.30 -20.02 35.05
N PHE A 36 21.09 -20.59 35.97
CA PHE A 36 21.17 -22.04 36.15
C PHE A 36 19.83 -22.61 36.63
N GLN A 37 19.17 -21.94 37.58
CA GLN A 37 17.85 -22.31 38.07
C GLN A 37 16.81 -22.29 36.93
N SER A 38 16.80 -21.25 36.10
CA SER A 38 15.88 -21.16 34.96
C SER A 38 16.10 -22.27 33.92
N ILE A 39 17.36 -22.67 33.68
CA ILE A 39 17.66 -23.80 32.79
C ILE A 39 17.14 -25.12 33.39
N ASP A 40 17.29 -25.32 34.70
CA ASP A 40 16.77 -26.51 35.39
C ASP A 40 15.23 -26.54 35.40
N ASP A 41 14.57 -25.41 35.60
CA ASP A 41 13.11 -25.30 35.54
C ASP A 41 12.56 -25.69 34.16
N GLN A 42 13.25 -25.28 33.09
CA GLN A 42 12.87 -25.66 31.72
C GLN A 42 13.06 -27.16 31.43
N TYR A 43 14.06 -27.78 32.05
CA TYR A 43 14.24 -29.23 32.03
C TYR A 43 13.11 -29.95 32.75
N TYR A 44 12.77 -29.54 33.97
CA TYR A 44 11.66 -30.11 34.73
C TYR A 44 10.29 -29.91 34.05
N ALA A 45 10.13 -28.82 33.30
CA ALA A 45 8.95 -28.57 32.47
C ALA A 45 8.90 -29.43 31.18
N GLY A 46 9.90 -30.29 30.94
CA GLY A 46 10.00 -31.16 29.77
C GLY A 46 10.31 -30.43 28.45
N LYS A 47 10.69 -29.14 28.52
CA LYS A 47 10.98 -28.31 27.35
C LYS A 47 12.41 -28.47 26.84
N LEU A 48 13.32 -28.92 27.70
CA LEU A 48 14.71 -29.19 27.36
C LEU A 48 15.05 -30.64 27.63
N THR A 49 15.86 -31.23 26.76
CA THR A 49 16.50 -32.52 27.00
C THR A 49 17.72 -32.36 27.92
N SER A 50 18.15 -33.45 28.56
CA SER A 50 19.33 -33.44 29.45
C SER A 50 20.61 -32.98 28.72
N THR A 51 20.76 -33.33 27.43
CA THR A 51 21.88 -32.87 26.60
C THR A 51 21.83 -31.37 26.36
N GLU A 52 20.66 -30.81 26.07
CA GLU A 52 20.50 -29.36 25.87
C GLU A 52 20.79 -28.58 27.15
N VAL A 53 20.34 -29.06 28.31
CA VAL A 53 20.66 -28.48 29.63
C VAL A 53 22.16 -28.41 29.86
N ALA A 54 22.87 -29.51 29.61
CA ALA A 54 24.32 -29.56 29.76
C ALA A 54 25.02 -28.55 28.84
N VAL A 55 24.56 -28.42 27.58
CA VAL A 55 25.09 -27.45 26.63
C VAL A 55 24.82 -26.00 27.07
N TYR A 56 23.59 -25.68 27.50
CA TYR A 56 23.25 -24.33 27.94
C TYR A 56 24.00 -23.93 29.21
N LYS A 57 24.12 -24.82 30.19
CA LYS A 57 24.93 -24.60 31.39
C LYS A 57 26.40 -24.40 31.06
N ALA A 58 26.97 -25.22 30.19
CA ALA A 58 28.36 -25.06 29.75
C ALA A 58 28.60 -23.75 29.00
N ARG A 59 27.65 -23.32 28.14
CA ARG A 59 27.72 -22.01 27.45
C ARG A 59 27.63 -20.86 28.43
N TYR A 60 26.73 -20.92 29.41
CA TYR A 60 26.60 -19.90 30.45
C TYR A 60 27.87 -19.80 31.30
N MET A 61 28.47 -20.94 31.70
CA MET A 61 29.75 -20.94 32.43
C MET A 61 30.86 -20.26 31.65
N LYS A 62 31.00 -20.55 30.35
CA LYS A 62 31.99 -19.89 29.48
C LYS A 62 31.75 -18.38 29.41
N LEU A 63 30.49 -17.95 29.27
CA LEU A 63 30.15 -16.54 29.22
C LEU A 63 30.45 -15.84 30.54
N HIS A 64 30.10 -16.44 31.67
CA HIS A 64 30.39 -15.92 33.00
C HIS A 64 31.90 -15.79 33.24
N GLU A 65 32.68 -16.80 32.86
CA GLU A 65 34.14 -16.75 32.99
C GLU A 65 34.76 -15.67 32.10
N ALA A 66 34.27 -15.51 30.87
CA ALA A 66 34.70 -14.44 29.97
C ALA A 66 34.39 -13.05 30.55
N LEU A 67 33.17 -12.85 31.07
CA LEU A 67 32.76 -11.60 31.70
C LEU A 67 33.62 -11.27 32.93
N LYS A 68 33.90 -12.27 33.77
CA LYS A 68 34.79 -12.12 34.93
C LYS A 68 36.20 -11.69 34.49
N LYS A 69 36.79 -12.37 33.51
CA LYS A 69 38.11 -12.01 32.96
C LYS A 69 38.14 -10.60 32.39
N THR A 70 37.09 -10.18 31.67
CA THR A 70 37.00 -8.83 31.13
C THR A 70 36.97 -7.79 32.24
N ARG A 71 36.18 -8.00 33.30
CA ARG A 71 36.10 -7.09 34.45
C ARG A 71 37.43 -7.00 35.20
N ASP A 72 38.10 -8.14 35.42
CA ASP A 72 39.43 -8.16 36.06
C ASP A 72 40.47 -7.41 35.23
N ASN A 73 40.45 -7.60 33.89
CA ASN A 73 41.34 -6.90 32.97
C ASN A 73 41.08 -5.39 32.95
N GLU A 74 39.81 -4.98 32.92
CA GLU A 74 39.43 -3.56 32.99
C GLU A 74 39.93 -2.92 34.27
N PHE A 75 39.73 -3.58 35.42
CA PHE A 75 40.25 -3.11 36.70
C PHE A 75 41.77 -2.95 36.68
N ASN A 76 42.49 -3.94 36.15
CA ASN A 76 43.96 -3.90 36.04
C ASN A 76 44.44 -2.75 35.13
N LEU A 77 43.76 -2.53 34.00
CA LEU A 77 44.08 -1.42 33.09
C LEU A 77 43.89 -0.06 33.76
N ILE A 78 42.83 0.10 34.56
CA ILE A 78 42.60 1.34 35.31
C ILE A 78 43.70 1.56 36.35
N GLN A 79 44.12 0.51 37.07
CA GLN A 79 45.23 0.63 38.02
C GLN A 79 46.55 0.99 37.33
N LEU A 80 46.82 0.37 36.18
CA LEU A 80 48.01 0.65 35.38
C LEU A 80 48.03 2.09 34.86
N SER A 81 46.88 2.58 34.38
CA SER A 81 46.73 3.97 33.93
C SER A 81 47.01 4.97 35.05
N LYS A 82 46.50 4.73 36.26
CA LYS A 82 46.78 5.59 37.43
C LYS A 82 48.27 5.61 37.77
N ARG A 83 48.94 4.47 37.70
CA ARG A 83 50.38 4.37 37.95
C ARG A 83 51.18 5.20 36.94
N TYR A 84 50.91 5.04 35.64
CA TYR A 84 51.63 5.79 34.62
C TYR A 84 51.39 7.28 34.69
N MET A 85 50.18 7.71 35.06
CA MET A 85 49.89 9.13 35.29
C MET A 85 50.78 9.71 36.41
N GLY A 86 50.95 8.98 37.51
CA GLY A 86 51.86 9.40 38.58
C GLY A 86 53.34 9.41 38.16
N GLU A 87 53.78 8.43 37.37
CA GLU A 87 55.15 8.39 36.84
C GLU A 87 55.43 9.58 35.88
N ILE A 88 54.45 9.97 35.06
CA ILE A 88 54.56 11.14 34.17
C ILE A 88 54.68 12.43 35.00
N GLU A 89 53.82 12.61 36.00
CA GLU A 89 53.87 13.80 36.87
C GLU A 89 55.23 13.93 37.59
N GLU A 90 55.81 12.81 38.03
CA GLU A 90 57.14 12.79 38.65
C GLU A 90 58.24 13.18 37.65
N GLN A 91 58.19 12.63 36.43
CA GLN A 91 59.15 12.96 35.37
C GLN A 91 59.07 14.41 34.93
N GLU A 92 57.86 14.97 34.80
CA GLU A 92 57.64 16.38 34.47
C GLU A 92 58.23 17.31 35.54
N GLN A 93 58.09 16.95 36.82
CA GLN A 93 58.72 17.71 37.91
C GLN A 93 60.25 17.65 37.85
N GLU A 94 60.83 16.50 37.52
CA GLU A 94 62.28 16.36 37.44
C GLU A 94 62.86 17.10 36.23
N LEU A 95 62.16 17.07 35.08
CA LEU A 95 62.51 17.89 33.92
C LEU A 95 62.44 19.38 34.24
N ALA A 96 61.40 19.84 34.94
CA ALA A 96 61.30 21.23 35.36
C ALA A 96 62.42 21.66 36.31
N ARG A 97 62.97 20.75 37.12
CA ARG A 97 64.18 21.00 37.93
C ARG A 97 65.44 21.03 37.07
N ALA A 98 65.55 20.14 36.08
CA ALA A 98 66.68 20.10 35.15
C ALA A 98 66.76 21.35 34.27
N ASP A 99 65.63 21.89 33.80
CA ASP A 99 65.57 23.13 33.01
C ASP A 99 65.97 24.38 33.83
N GLN A 100 65.91 24.31 35.16
CA GLN A 100 66.39 25.37 36.04
C GLN A 100 67.91 25.26 36.32
N PHE A 101 68.58 24.25 35.77
CA PHE A 101 70.03 24.09 35.89
C PHE A 101 70.75 25.06 34.93
N PRO A 102 71.79 25.78 35.38
CA PRO A 102 72.46 26.75 34.53
C PRO A 102 73.30 26.04 33.44
N ASP A 103 72.73 25.88 32.25
CA ASP A 103 73.35 25.25 31.06
C ASP A 103 74.57 26.00 30.49
N ASN A 104 74.90 27.17 31.03
CA ASN A 104 75.89 28.07 30.42
C ASN A 104 77.29 27.96 31.05
N ALA A 105 77.49 27.07 32.03
CA ALA A 105 78.82 26.82 32.59
C ALA A 105 79.46 25.61 31.88
N ILE A 106 80.32 25.87 30.89
CA ILE A 106 81.23 24.86 30.34
C ILE A 106 82.23 24.52 31.45
N THR A 107 81.90 23.53 32.26
CA THR A 107 82.75 23.01 33.32
C THR A 107 83.34 21.69 32.85
N GLU A 108 84.53 21.34 33.33
CA GLU A 108 85.16 20.05 33.00
C GLU A 108 84.24 18.85 33.27
N PRO A 109 83.45 18.81 34.38
CA PRO A 109 82.43 17.78 34.57
C PRO A 109 81.33 17.75 33.49
N SER A 110 80.91 18.90 32.95
CA SER A 110 79.90 18.91 31.88
C SER A 110 80.48 18.41 30.54
N GLN A 111 81.74 18.72 30.24
CA GLN A 111 82.45 18.16 29.09
C GLN A 111 82.68 16.66 29.22
N MET A 112 83.12 16.18 30.39
CA MET A 112 83.29 14.75 30.65
C MET A 112 81.95 14.00 30.55
N ARG A 113 80.87 14.58 31.09
CA ARG A 113 79.52 14.01 30.96
C ARG A 113 79.08 13.92 29.50
N ALA A 114 79.31 14.97 28.70
CA ALA A 114 79.01 14.95 27.27
C ALA A 114 79.80 13.88 26.51
N GLN A 115 81.10 13.71 26.83
CA GLN A 115 81.92 12.66 26.24
C GLN A 115 81.42 11.26 26.61
N ILE A 116 81.12 11.01 27.89
CA ILE A 116 80.59 9.71 28.36
C ILE A 116 79.26 9.39 27.67
N LEU A 117 78.34 10.36 27.59
CA LEU A 117 77.07 10.19 26.89
C LEU A 117 77.28 9.89 25.41
N ASN A 118 78.21 10.57 24.75
CA ASN A 118 78.50 10.32 23.35
C ASN A 118 79.05 8.92 23.11
N TYR A 119 80.02 8.47 23.93
CA TYR A 119 80.55 7.10 23.84
C TYR A 119 79.49 6.05 24.16
N TYR A 120 78.65 6.28 25.16
CA TYR A 120 77.56 5.37 25.51
C TYR A 120 76.54 5.25 24.36
N ASN A 121 76.13 6.37 23.78
CA ASN A 121 75.21 6.39 22.64
C ASN A 121 75.82 5.68 21.42
N THR A 122 77.10 5.90 21.14
CA THR A 122 77.80 5.23 20.03
C THR A 122 77.89 3.72 20.25
N ALA A 123 78.15 3.29 21.50
CA ALA A 123 78.19 1.88 21.85
C ALA A 123 76.81 1.23 21.70
N MET A 124 75.76 1.87 22.22
CA MET A 124 74.37 1.43 22.06
C MET A 124 73.96 1.30 20.59
N GLU A 125 74.25 2.31 19.76
CA GLU A 125 73.95 2.27 18.32
C GLU A 125 74.69 1.12 17.63
N THR A 126 75.93 0.84 18.05
CA THR A 126 76.71 -0.27 17.52
C THR A 126 76.11 -1.61 17.93
N ASP A 127 75.69 -1.77 19.18
CA ASP A 127 75.07 -3.00 19.68
C ASP A 127 73.72 -3.27 18.97
N GLU A 128 72.87 -2.26 18.83
CA GLU A 128 71.62 -2.36 18.07
C GLU A 128 71.88 -2.78 16.60
N ARG A 129 72.91 -2.19 15.97
CA ARG A 129 73.31 -2.56 14.61
C ARG A 129 73.79 -4.01 14.53
N VAL A 130 74.52 -4.49 15.52
CA VAL A 130 74.98 -5.89 15.59
C VAL A 130 73.78 -6.83 15.73
N GLU A 131 72.81 -6.51 16.60
CA GLU A 131 71.59 -7.31 16.75
C GLU A 131 70.78 -7.37 15.45
N MET A 132 70.60 -6.23 14.77
CA MET A 132 69.91 -6.17 13.48
C MET A 132 70.60 -7.02 12.40
N LEU A 133 71.94 -6.89 12.28
CA LEU A 133 72.72 -7.69 11.33
C LEU A 133 72.65 -9.18 11.67
N HIS A 134 72.65 -9.54 12.95
CA HIS A 134 72.49 -10.93 13.37
C HIS A 134 71.12 -11.49 12.96
N TYR A 135 70.05 -10.71 13.18
CA TYR A 135 68.70 -11.07 12.78
C TYR A 135 68.59 -11.25 11.25
N GLU A 136 69.09 -10.30 10.46
CA GLU A 136 69.12 -10.39 9.00
C GLU A 136 69.90 -11.62 8.52
N ALA A 137 71.04 -11.92 9.14
CA ALA A 137 71.82 -13.11 8.81
C ALA A 137 71.06 -14.42 9.11
N GLN A 138 70.20 -14.46 10.14
CA GLN A 138 69.34 -15.61 10.42
C GLN A 138 68.23 -15.75 9.37
N LEU A 139 67.55 -14.65 9.01
CA LEU A 139 66.55 -14.65 7.95
C LEU A 139 67.11 -15.16 6.63
N LEU A 140 68.27 -14.65 6.21
CA LEU A 140 68.94 -15.09 4.99
C LEU A 140 69.33 -16.58 5.03
N LYS A 141 69.72 -17.09 6.21
CA LYS A 141 70.00 -18.53 6.38
C LYS A 141 68.72 -19.37 6.25
N GLU A 142 67.59 -18.89 6.75
CA GLU A 142 66.29 -19.56 6.61
C GLU A 142 65.78 -19.52 5.17
N GLU A 143 65.87 -18.37 4.52
CA GLU A 143 65.53 -18.22 3.09
C GLU A 143 66.36 -19.18 2.24
N ARG A 144 67.68 -19.26 2.45
CA ARG A 144 68.54 -20.24 1.77
C ARG A 144 68.10 -21.68 2.01
N LYS A 145 67.65 -22.03 3.22
CA LYS A 145 67.12 -23.39 3.52
C LYS A 145 65.83 -23.65 2.74
N LEU A 146 64.92 -22.68 2.69
CA LEU A 146 63.67 -22.78 1.95
C LEU A 146 63.94 -22.92 0.44
N LEU A 147 64.81 -22.08 -0.10
CA LEU A 147 65.22 -22.13 -1.51
C LEU A 147 65.83 -23.50 -1.87
N ASN A 148 66.71 -24.05 -1.02
CA ASN A 148 67.27 -25.38 -1.23
C ASN A 148 66.21 -26.48 -1.19
N ARG A 149 65.23 -26.37 -0.29
CA ARG A 149 64.12 -27.33 -0.22
C ARG A 149 63.25 -27.27 -1.47
N ASP A 150 62.93 -26.06 -1.93
CA ASP A 150 62.10 -25.86 -3.11
C ASP A 150 62.85 -26.27 -4.39
N TYR A 151 64.17 -26.03 -4.44
CA TYR A 151 65.06 -26.58 -5.46
C TYR A 151 65.04 -28.11 -5.48
N SER A 152 65.06 -28.75 -4.32
CA SER A 152 64.98 -30.22 -4.20
C SER A 152 63.60 -30.79 -4.53
N ARG A 153 62.56 -29.94 -4.59
CA ARG A 153 61.17 -30.31 -4.92
C ARG A 153 60.82 -30.06 -6.38
N LEU A 154 61.66 -29.35 -7.12
CA LEU A 154 61.53 -29.31 -8.58
C LEU A 154 61.52 -30.76 -9.08
N PRO A 155 60.60 -31.13 -9.99
CA PRO A 155 60.60 -32.46 -10.58
C PRO A 155 61.88 -32.69 -11.39
N THR A 156 62.97 -33.06 -10.73
CA THR A 156 64.19 -33.52 -11.41
C THR A 156 63.91 -34.78 -12.20
N ALA A 157 62.86 -35.53 -11.87
CA ALA A 157 62.38 -36.67 -12.66
C ALA A 157 62.00 -36.30 -14.12
N GLU A 158 61.59 -35.06 -14.43
CA GLU A 158 61.39 -34.63 -15.82
C GLU A 158 62.71 -34.23 -16.51
N LEU A 159 63.69 -33.68 -15.76
CA LEU A 159 65.03 -33.37 -16.29
C LEU A 159 65.90 -34.64 -16.45
N GLU A 160 65.74 -35.62 -15.57
CA GLU A 160 66.44 -36.93 -15.60
C GLU A 160 65.79 -37.90 -16.60
N ALA A 161 64.53 -37.68 -16.97
CA ALA A 161 63.84 -38.41 -18.04
C ALA A 161 64.05 -37.77 -19.43
N MET A 162 64.69 -36.61 -19.50
CA MET A 162 65.23 -36.08 -20.75
C MET A 162 66.52 -36.81 -21.05
N ASP A 163 66.57 -37.52 -22.18
CA ASP A 163 67.83 -38.04 -22.73
C ASP A 163 68.86 -36.89 -22.79
N ASP A 164 70.15 -37.22 -22.57
CA ASP A 164 71.29 -36.28 -22.54
C ASP A 164 71.37 -35.35 -23.78
N ASP A 165 70.63 -35.66 -24.86
CA ASP A 165 70.55 -34.92 -26.12
C ASP A 165 69.40 -33.89 -26.20
N VAL A 166 68.52 -33.76 -25.19
CA VAL A 166 67.41 -32.79 -25.24
C VAL A 166 67.85 -31.44 -24.67
N ASP A 167 67.99 -30.46 -25.56
CA ASP A 167 68.25 -29.08 -25.17
C ASP A 167 67.05 -28.51 -24.38
N ILE A 168 67.27 -28.33 -23.07
CA ILE A 168 66.29 -27.82 -22.12
C ILE A 168 65.69 -26.48 -22.53
N PHE A 169 66.48 -25.63 -23.22
CA PHE A 169 66.00 -24.33 -23.71
C PHE A 169 64.98 -24.52 -24.83
N THR A 170 65.22 -25.48 -25.73
CA THR A 170 64.31 -25.79 -26.84
C THR A 170 62.97 -26.33 -26.32
N GLU A 171 62.98 -27.21 -25.31
CA GLU A 171 61.73 -27.69 -24.69
C GLU A 171 61.00 -26.57 -23.93
N MET A 172 61.73 -25.74 -23.20
CA MET A 172 61.14 -24.62 -22.46
C MET A 172 60.50 -23.61 -23.41
N GLU A 173 61.13 -23.33 -24.55
CA GLU A 173 60.55 -22.51 -25.63
C GLU A 173 59.28 -23.16 -26.22
N ARG A 174 59.30 -24.48 -26.44
CA ARG A 174 58.12 -25.22 -26.91
C ARG A 174 56.95 -25.13 -25.93
N ARG A 175 57.20 -25.33 -24.64
CA ARG A 175 56.19 -25.20 -23.57
C ARG A 175 55.66 -23.77 -23.47
N MET A 176 56.53 -22.77 -23.59
CA MET A 176 56.14 -21.36 -23.59
C MET A 176 55.23 -21.03 -24.78
N LYS A 177 55.57 -21.48 -26.00
CA LYS A 177 54.72 -21.30 -27.19
C LYS A 177 53.36 -22.00 -27.04
N LEU A 178 53.32 -23.18 -26.45
CA LEU A 178 52.06 -23.89 -26.19
C LEU A 178 51.14 -23.10 -25.27
N VAL A 179 51.67 -22.60 -24.15
CA VAL A 179 50.91 -21.77 -23.20
C VAL A 179 50.47 -20.46 -23.86
N GLN A 180 51.34 -19.83 -24.65
CA GLN A 180 51.01 -18.60 -25.36
C GLN A 180 49.84 -18.80 -26.35
N ASN A 181 49.85 -19.90 -27.10
CA ASN A 181 48.75 -20.25 -28.01
C ASN A 181 47.45 -20.52 -27.25
N GLN A 182 47.52 -21.29 -26.15
CA GLN A 182 46.35 -21.55 -25.30
C GLN A 182 45.74 -20.26 -24.72
N CYS A 183 46.58 -19.33 -24.27
CA CYS A 183 46.15 -18.02 -23.82
C CYS A 183 45.44 -17.23 -24.94
N GLN A 184 45.98 -17.26 -26.16
CA GLN A 184 45.38 -16.58 -27.31
C GLN A 184 44.01 -17.18 -27.70
N ASP A 185 43.90 -18.51 -27.70
CA ASP A 185 42.63 -19.21 -27.96
C ASP A 185 41.57 -18.87 -26.91
N LEU A 186 41.96 -18.85 -25.63
CA LEU A 186 41.06 -18.45 -24.55
C LEU A 186 40.60 -17.00 -24.69
N TRP A 187 41.49 -16.08 -25.10
CA TRP A 187 41.13 -14.69 -25.38
C TRP A 187 40.08 -14.57 -26.48
N LEU A 188 40.25 -15.31 -27.58
CA LEU A 188 39.28 -15.33 -28.68
C LEU A 188 37.93 -15.90 -28.23
N GLN A 189 37.93 -16.97 -27.44
CA GLN A 189 36.70 -17.55 -26.88
C GLN A 189 35.99 -16.56 -25.96
N ILE A 190 36.71 -15.86 -25.09
CA ILE A 190 36.16 -14.83 -24.20
C ILE A 190 35.47 -13.73 -25.02
N ASP A 191 36.11 -13.23 -26.07
CA ASP A 191 35.54 -12.17 -26.90
C ASP A 191 34.32 -12.65 -27.71
N MET A 192 34.34 -13.90 -28.20
CA MET A 192 33.18 -14.52 -28.83
C MET A 192 31.99 -14.59 -27.87
N ILE A 193 32.19 -15.10 -26.64
CA ILE A 193 31.15 -15.21 -25.61
C ILE A 193 30.62 -13.82 -25.24
N LYS A 194 31.47 -12.79 -25.13
CA LYS A 194 31.02 -11.42 -24.87
C LYS A 194 30.11 -10.88 -25.98
N MET A 195 30.43 -11.16 -27.24
CA MET A 195 29.62 -10.73 -28.38
C MET A 195 28.28 -11.45 -28.42
N GLU A 196 28.28 -12.75 -28.14
CA GLU A 196 27.05 -13.55 -28.02
C GLU A 196 26.16 -13.05 -26.88
N ALA A 197 26.73 -12.79 -25.70
CA ALA A 197 26.01 -12.22 -24.57
C ALA A 197 25.42 -10.81 -24.85
N LYS A 198 26.09 -10.00 -25.69
CA LYS A 198 25.51 -8.73 -26.16
C LYS A 198 24.34 -8.96 -27.11
N ARG A 199 24.46 -9.89 -28.06
CA ARG A 199 23.40 -10.25 -29.00
C ARG A 199 22.17 -10.79 -28.27
N SER A 200 22.34 -11.73 -27.34
CA SER A 200 21.24 -12.31 -26.56
C SER A 200 20.53 -11.26 -25.70
N ARG A 201 21.26 -10.30 -25.11
CA ARG A 201 20.65 -9.20 -24.36
C ARG A 201 19.78 -8.30 -25.24
N GLU A 202 20.24 -7.98 -26.45
CA GLU A 202 19.45 -7.17 -27.37
C GLU A 202 18.21 -7.92 -27.88
N GLN A 203 18.34 -9.22 -28.18
CA GLN A 203 17.19 -10.06 -28.53
C GLN A 203 16.16 -10.12 -27.41
N LEU A 204 16.59 -10.26 -26.15
CA LEU A 204 15.70 -10.26 -25.00
C LEU A 204 14.98 -8.91 -24.85
N ARG A 205 15.69 -7.79 -25.07
CA ARG A 205 15.10 -6.45 -25.04
C ARG A 205 14.00 -6.30 -26.09
N GLN A 206 14.28 -6.71 -27.33
CA GLN A 206 13.31 -6.67 -28.43
C GLN A 206 12.09 -7.55 -28.16
N ALA A 207 12.31 -8.77 -27.65
CA ALA A 207 11.22 -9.66 -27.27
C ALA A 207 10.35 -9.08 -26.15
N SER A 208 10.97 -8.43 -25.15
CA SER A 208 10.26 -7.75 -24.08
C SER A 208 9.42 -6.56 -24.58
N ASP A 209 9.96 -5.77 -25.50
CA ASP A 209 9.24 -4.63 -26.09
C ASP A 209 8.00 -5.13 -26.88
N MET A 210 8.17 -6.20 -27.67
CA MET A 210 7.06 -6.84 -28.41
C MET A 210 6.01 -7.46 -27.48
N GLU A 211 6.43 -8.09 -26.39
CA GLU A 211 5.50 -8.63 -25.38
C GLU A 211 4.66 -7.52 -24.74
N HIS A 212 5.30 -6.39 -24.41
CA HIS A 212 4.60 -5.26 -23.81
C HIS A 212 3.55 -4.66 -24.75
N GLU A 213 3.86 -4.54 -26.05
CA GLU A 213 2.92 -4.10 -27.07
C GLU A 213 1.72 -5.06 -27.18
N ALA A 214 1.98 -6.37 -27.25
CA ALA A 214 0.93 -7.39 -27.29
C ALA A 214 0.03 -7.38 -26.04
N GLN A 215 0.62 -7.15 -24.85
CA GLN A 215 -0.14 -7.02 -23.61
C GLN A 215 -1.07 -5.78 -23.62
N SER A 216 -0.57 -4.66 -24.15
CA SER A 216 -1.36 -3.43 -24.31
C SER A 216 -2.52 -3.62 -25.29
N GLU A 217 -2.27 -4.28 -26.42
CA GLU A 217 -3.31 -4.62 -27.40
C GLU A 217 -4.38 -5.55 -26.80
N LEU A 218 -3.96 -6.57 -26.05
CA LEU A 218 -4.87 -7.49 -25.36
C LEU A 218 -5.74 -6.74 -24.36
N ALA A 219 -5.17 -5.84 -23.56
CA ALA A 219 -5.93 -5.02 -22.62
C ALA A 219 -6.99 -4.15 -23.35
N ASN A 220 -6.61 -3.53 -24.47
CA ASN A 220 -7.53 -2.74 -25.30
C ASN A 220 -8.67 -3.59 -25.88
N LEU A 221 -8.36 -4.79 -26.38
CA LEU A 221 -9.37 -5.72 -26.87
C LEU A 221 -10.32 -6.17 -25.76
N ASN A 222 -9.81 -6.38 -24.55
CA ASN A 222 -10.61 -6.80 -23.41
C ASN A 222 -11.58 -5.68 -22.97
N ASN A 223 -11.13 -4.41 -23.00
CA ASN A 223 -12.00 -3.25 -22.76
C ASN A 223 -13.13 -3.18 -23.81
N LYS A 224 -12.79 -3.29 -25.10
CA LYS A 224 -13.78 -3.34 -26.17
C LYS A 224 -14.77 -4.49 -26.00
N MET A 225 -14.30 -5.66 -25.58
CA MET A 225 -15.17 -6.81 -25.30
C MET A 225 -16.12 -6.52 -24.13
N SER A 226 -15.65 -5.82 -23.10
CA SER A 226 -16.49 -5.40 -21.96
C SER A 226 -17.59 -4.44 -22.40
N ASP A 227 -17.27 -3.46 -23.26
CA ASP A 227 -18.24 -2.52 -23.81
C ASP A 227 -19.33 -3.24 -24.60
N VAL A 228 -18.93 -4.14 -25.50
CA VAL A 228 -19.86 -4.97 -26.30
C VAL A 228 -20.73 -5.85 -25.40
N LYS A 229 -20.17 -6.43 -24.32
CA LYS A 229 -20.96 -7.20 -23.36
C LYS A 229 -22.01 -6.33 -22.65
N ALA A 230 -21.66 -5.09 -22.27
CA ALA A 230 -22.59 -4.17 -21.64
C ALA A 230 -23.73 -3.77 -22.59
N GLU A 231 -23.40 -3.44 -23.85
CA GLU A 231 -24.39 -3.16 -24.89
C GLU A 231 -25.32 -4.35 -25.14
N TRP A 232 -24.75 -5.57 -25.18
CA TRP A 232 -25.53 -6.78 -25.39
C TRP A 232 -26.53 -7.05 -24.26
N VAL A 233 -26.15 -6.81 -23.00
CA VAL A 233 -27.07 -6.93 -21.86
C VAL A 233 -28.26 -5.98 -22.02
N ILE A 234 -28.00 -4.71 -22.38
CA ILE A 234 -29.06 -3.73 -22.62
C ILE A 234 -29.96 -4.19 -23.78
N ALA A 235 -29.36 -4.61 -24.90
CA ALA A 235 -30.09 -5.06 -26.07
C ALA A 235 -30.95 -6.31 -25.80
N ALA A 236 -30.48 -7.22 -24.94
CA ALA A 236 -31.22 -8.42 -24.56
C ALA A 236 -32.49 -8.10 -23.75
N ASP A 237 -32.50 -6.99 -22.98
CA ASP A 237 -33.65 -6.58 -22.18
C ASP A 237 -34.71 -5.80 -22.98
N LEU A 238 -34.34 -5.17 -24.09
CA LEU A 238 -35.24 -4.35 -24.93
C LEU A 238 -36.52 -5.10 -25.37
N PRO A 239 -36.46 -6.34 -25.90
CA PRO A 239 -37.66 -7.08 -26.29
C PRO A 239 -38.68 -7.23 -25.17
N GLY A 240 -38.22 -7.47 -23.94
CA GLY A 240 -39.08 -7.57 -22.76
C GLY A 240 -39.74 -6.23 -22.42
N GLN A 241 -39.01 -5.12 -22.55
CA GLN A 241 -39.57 -3.77 -22.36
C GLN A 241 -40.62 -3.44 -23.42
N TYR A 242 -40.31 -3.68 -24.70
CA TYR A 242 -41.26 -3.47 -25.79
C TYR A 242 -42.52 -4.34 -25.64
N SER A 243 -42.38 -5.59 -25.20
CA SER A 243 -43.53 -6.45 -24.93
C SER A 243 -44.43 -5.89 -23.82
N LYS A 244 -43.85 -5.33 -22.74
CA LYS A 244 -44.61 -4.70 -21.65
C LYS A 244 -45.33 -3.44 -22.13
N GLU A 245 -44.66 -2.60 -22.90
CA GLU A 245 -45.22 -1.35 -23.40
C GLU A 245 -46.34 -1.60 -24.43
N ALA A 246 -46.14 -2.58 -25.32
CA ALA A 246 -47.19 -3.04 -26.23
C ALA A 246 -48.43 -3.54 -25.48
N GLU A 247 -48.24 -4.25 -24.37
CA GLU A 247 -49.35 -4.73 -23.54
C GLU A 247 -50.11 -3.60 -22.85
N LYS A 248 -49.41 -2.57 -22.34
CA LYS A 248 -50.05 -1.36 -21.82
C LYS A 248 -50.85 -0.65 -22.91
N ALA A 249 -50.27 -0.46 -24.10
CA ALA A 249 -50.95 0.16 -25.23
C ALA A 249 -52.22 -0.60 -25.63
N ARG A 250 -52.16 -1.95 -25.64
CA ARG A 250 -53.35 -2.80 -25.87
C ARG A 250 -54.44 -2.59 -24.82
N LYS A 251 -54.08 -2.50 -23.54
CA LYS A 251 -55.03 -2.21 -22.46
C LYS A 251 -55.67 -0.83 -22.60
N TYR A 252 -54.89 0.21 -22.87
CA TYR A 252 -55.43 1.56 -23.10
C TYR A 252 -56.38 1.60 -24.28
N LYS A 253 -56.01 0.96 -25.39
CA LYS A 253 -56.87 0.82 -26.56
C LYS A 253 -58.19 0.12 -26.20
N SER A 254 -58.14 -1.03 -25.52
CA SER A 254 -59.34 -1.78 -25.15
C SER A 254 -60.26 -1.01 -24.20
N ASN A 255 -59.71 -0.25 -23.25
CA ASN A 255 -60.50 0.60 -22.36
C ASN A 255 -61.18 1.74 -23.15
N ALA A 256 -60.42 2.43 -24.01
CA ALA A 256 -60.97 3.49 -24.85
C ALA A 256 -62.07 2.99 -25.81
N GLU A 257 -61.91 1.77 -26.35
CA GLU A 257 -62.95 1.12 -27.17
C GLU A 257 -64.23 0.83 -26.37
N LYS A 258 -64.10 0.39 -25.11
CA LYS A 258 -65.26 0.19 -24.22
C LYS A 258 -65.95 1.52 -23.88
N ASP A 259 -65.18 2.55 -23.54
CA ASP A 259 -65.73 3.88 -23.24
C ASP A 259 -66.46 4.47 -24.46
N LEU A 260 -65.89 4.29 -25.66
CA LEU A 260 -66.54 4.67 -26.91
C LEU A 260 -67.85 3.93 -27.14
N GLN A 261 -67.88 2.61 -26.90
CA GLN A 261 -69.08 1.80 -27.04
C GLN A 261 -70.18 2.22 -26.05
N ASN A 262 -69.81 2.49 -24.79
CA ASN A 262 -70.73 3.00 -23.78
C ASN A 262 -71.30 4.36 -24.21
N LEU A 263 -70.45 5.28 -24.67
CA LEU A 263 -70.88 6.60 -25.12
C LEU A 263 -71.80 6.53 -26.35
N GLN A 264 -71.52 5.59 -27.27
CA GLN A 264 -72.40 5.32 -28.42
C GLN A 264 -73.77 4.80 -27.98
N GLN A 265 -73.81 3.92 -26.97
CA GLN A 265 -75.06 3.44 -26.39
C GLN A 265 -75.85 4.57 -25.72
N GLU A 266 -75.20 5.36 -24.85
CA GLU A 266 -75.82 6.53 -24.21
C GLU A 266 -76.35 7.52 -25.24
N PHE A 267 -75.61 7.77 -26.32
CA PHE A 267 -76.04 8.64 -27.41
C PHE A 267 -77.29 8.09 -28.13
N ALA A 268 -77.35 6.77 -28.35
CA ALA A 268 -78.52 6.14 -28.96
C ALA A 268 -79.76 6.24 -28.08
N GLU A 269 -79.63 5.98 -26.77
CA GLU A 269 -80.71 6.12 -25.79
C GLU A 269 -81.19 7.57 -25.68
N LEU A 270 -80.26 8.54 -25.65
CA LEU A 270 -80.61 9.97 -25.67
C LEU A 270 -81.29 10.39 -26.97
N SER A 271 -80.87 9.85 -28.11
CA SER A 271 -81.50 10.14 -29.40
C SER A 271 -82.92 9.58 -29.46
N GLU A 272 -83.16 8.38 -28.93
CA GLU A 272 -84.49 7.78 -28.85
C GLU A 272 -85.41 8.56 -27.90
N THR A 273 -84.91 8.94 -26.72
CA THR A 273 -85.67 9.77 -25.77
C THR A 273 -86.00 11.15 -26.36
N LEU A 274 -85.06 11.77 -27.08
CA LEU A 274 -85.31 13.03 -27.80
C LEU A 274 -86.42 12.85 -28.85
N ALA A 275 -86.36 11.80 -29.68
CA ALA A 275 -87.38 11.53 -30.69
C ALA A 275 -88.77 11.30 -30.07
N ASN A 276 -88.84 10.58 -28.94
CA ASN A 276 -90.09 10.37 -28.20
C ASN A 276 -90.65 11.68 -27.62
N LEU A 277 -89.79 12.54 -27.06
CA LEU A 277 -90.19 13.86 -26.57
C LEU A 277 -90.67 14.76 -27.70
N GLU A 278 -90.00 14.77 -28.86
CA GLU A 278 -90.44 15.51 -30.04
C GLU A 278 -91.81 15.04 -30.53
N MET A 279 -92.07 13.73 -30.56
CA MET A 279 -93.40 13.22 -30.89
C MET A 279 -94.44 13.68 -29.87
N ARG A 280 -94.14 13.62 -28.57
CA ARG A 280 -95.04 14.05 -27.51
C ARG A 280 -95.36 15.55 -27.59
N VAL A 281 -94.39 16.38 -27.95
CA VAL A 281 -94.61 17.80 -28.21
C VAL A 281 -95.57 18.00 -29.37
N ARG A 282 -95.39 17.28 -30.50
CA ARG A 282 -96.30 17.37 -31.65
C ARG A 282 -97.72 16.92 -31.31
N GLU A 283 -97.87 15.89 -30.48
CA GLU A 283 -99.18 15.44 -29.98
C GLU A 283 -99.87 16.54 -29.17
N ILE A 284 -99.16 17.13 -28.19
CA ILE A 284 -99.68 18.22 -27.36
C ILE A 284 -100.04 19.45 -28.22
N GLU A 285 -99.22 19.80 -29.20
CA GLU A 285 -99.51 20.90 -30.14
C GLU A 285 -100.73 20.61 -31.03
N ALA A 286 -101.01 19.34 -31.34
CA ALA A 286 -102.20 18.94 -32.08
C ALA A 286 -103.46 18.98 -31.19
N GLU A 287 -103.37 18.46 -29.96
CA GLU A 287 -104.43 18.56 -28.94
C GLU A 287 -104.77 20.03 -28.65
N GLU A 288 -103.77 20.88 -28.43
CA GLU A 288 -103.97 22.30 -28.16
C GLU A 288 -104.67 23.02 -29.34
N ARG A 289 -104.34 22.65 -30.58
CA ARG A 289 -105.03 23.17 -31.77
C ARG A 289 -106.48 22.72 -31.82
N ALA A 290 -106.75 21.44 -31.60
CA ALA A 290 -108.10 20.90 -31.56
C ALA A 290 -108.94 21.57 -30.47
N ASP A 291 -108.40 21.71 -29.26
CA ASP A 291 -109.06 22.39 -28.14
C ASP A 291 -109.35 23.87 -28.46
N ARG A 292 -108.44 24.59 -29.13
CA ARG A 292 -108.69 25.96 -29.59
C ARG A 292 -109.84 26.03 -30.59
N GLU A 293 -109.87 25.13 -31.57
CA GLU A 293 -110.93 25.05 -32.58
C GLU A 293 -112.29 24.74 -31.94
N ASP A 294 -112.33 23.75 -31.04
CA ASP A 294 -113.52 23.37 -30.27
C ASP A 294 -114.03 24.53 -29.39
N LEU A 295 -113.11 25.23 -28.71
CA LEU A 295 -113.43 26.42 -27.91
C LEU A 295 -113.99 27.54 -28.79
N GLN A 296 -113.43 27.76 -29.98
CA GLN A 296 -113.93 28.74 -30.94
C GLN A 296 -115.33 28.39 -31.44
N ALA A 297 -115.58 27.12 -31.78
CA ALA A 297 -116.91 26.65 -32.19
C ALA A 297 -117.96 26.83 -31.09
N LYS A 298 -117.60 26.48 -29.84
CA LYS A 298 -118.45 26.69 -28.65
C LYS A 298 -118.73 28.18 -28.39
N ARG A 299 -117.73 29.05 -28.59
CA ARG A 299 -117.93 30.52 -28.51
C ARG A 299 -118.90 31.01 -29.57
N LEU A 300 -118.76 30.57 -30.82
CA LEU A 300 -119.64 30.98 -31.92
C LEU A 300 -121.09 30.57 -31.65
N THR A 301 -121.33 29.30 -31.29
CA THR A 301 -122.67 28.81 -30.92
C THR A 301 -123.25 29.53 -29.70
N THR A 302 -122.43 29.90 -28.73
CA THR A 302 -122.88 30.70 -27.57
C THR A 302 -123.32 32.11 -28.00
N VAL A 303 -122.58 32.75 -28.92
CA VAL A 303 -122.96 34.05 -29.51
C VAL A 303 -124.27 33.93 -30.28
N ASP A 304 -124.43 32.92 -31.14
CA ASP A 304 -125.66 32.69 -31.90
C ASP A 304 -126.87 32.48 -30.98
N LYS A 305 -126.72 31.63 -29.94
CA LYS A 305 -127.75 31.42 -28.92
C LYS A 305 -128.10 32.72 -28.20
N LYS A 306 -127.11 33.53 -27.84
CA LYS A 306 -127.33 34.85 -27.22
C LYS A 306 -128.10 35.79 -28.15
N GLN A 307 -127.73 35.86 -29.44
CA GLN A 307 -128.45 36.68 -30.42
C GLN A 307 -129.88 36.18 -30.67
N SER A 308 -130.09 34.86 -30.73
CA SER A 308 -131.43 34.29 -30.83
C SER A 308 -132.26 34.63 -29.60
N LEU A 309 -131.68 34.49 -28.40
CA LEU A 309 -132.35 34.85 -27.15
C LEU A 309 -132.73 36.33 -27.14
N ASP A 310 -131.81 37.22 -27.51
CA ASP A 310 -132.07 38.66 -27.65
C ASP A 310 -133.20 38.95 -28.64
N LYS A 311 -133.26 38.24 -29.78
CA LYS A 311 -134.38 38.36 -30.73
C LYS A 311 -135.71 37.92 -30.12
N THR A 312 -135.71 36.80 -29.39
CA THR A 312 -136.91 36.30 -28.70
C THR A 312 -137.37 37.27 -27.62
N VAL A 313 -136.44 37.85 -26.86
CA VAL A 313 -136.71 38.89 -25.86
C VAL A 313 -137.32 40.12 -26.53
N LYS A 314 -136.72 40.64 -27.61
CA LYS A 314 -137.28 41.77 -28.38
C LYS A 314 -138.66 41.48 -28.98
N MET A 315 -138.90 40.26 -29.48
CA MET A 315 -140.23 39.86 -29.94
C MET A 315 -141.23 39.81 -28.78
N HIS A 316 -140.82 39.34 -27.60
CA HIS A 316 -141.65 39.38 -26.40
C HIS A 316 -141.94 40.82 -25.96
N GLU A 317 -140.96 41.71 -26.00
CA GLU A 317 -141.12 43.14 -25.73
C GLU A 317 -142.09 43.78 -26.73
N SER A 318 -141.94 43.52 -28.03
CA SER A 318 -142.83 44.03 -29.07
C SER A 318 -144.25 43.46 -28.98
N TRP A 319 -144.39 42.17 -28.63
CA TRP A 319 -145.69 41.56 -28.34
C TRP A 319 -146.33 42.17 -27.10
N TYR A 320 -145.55 42.43 -26.05
CA TYR A 320 -146.00 43.12 -24.84
C TYR A 320 -146.44 44.56 -25.15
N GLU A 321 -145.70 45.29 -25.98
CA GLU A 321 -146.09 46.63 -26.47
C GLU A 321 -147.38 46.59 -27.32
N MET A 322 -147.57 45.57 -28.15
CA MET A 322 -148.77 45.38 -28.97
C MET A 322 -149.99 44.99 -28.11
N GLU A 323 -149.80 44.21 -27.06
CA GLU A 323 -150.83 43.92 -26.06
C GLU A 323 -151.17 45.17 -25.23
N MET A 324 -150.19 46.02 -24.91
CA MET A 324 -150.41 47.30 -24.25
C MET A 324 -151.15 48.30 -25.16
N MET A 325 -150.87 48.34 -26.47
CA MET A 325 -151.63 49.15 -27.45
C MET A 325 -153.07 48.65 -27.64
N ASN A 326 -153.30 47.33 -27.65
CA ASN A 326 -154.64 46.75 -27.69
C ASN A 326 -155.47 47.02 -26.41
N ARG A 327 -154.82 47.38 -25.30
CA ARG A 327 -155.50 47.82 -24.07
C ARG A 327 -155.79 49.32 -24.02
N THR A 328 -155.31 50.11 -24.99
CA THR A 328 -155.57 51.56 -25.09
C THR A 328 -156.66 51.94 -26.11
N GLU A 329 -157.28 50.97 -26.81
CA GLU A 329 -158.38 51.21 -27.78
C GLU A 329 -159.78 50.78 -27.28
N LYS A 330 -160.03 50.80 -25.96
CA LYS A 330 -161.41 50.80 -25.43
C LYS A 330 -161.61 51.76 -24.28
#